data_AF-A0ABD3CEW9-F1
#
_entry.id   AF-A0ABD3CEW9-F1
#
_cell.length_a   1.000
_cell.length_b   1.000
_cell.length_c   1.000
_cell.angle_alpha   90.00
_cell.angle_beta   90.00
_cell.angle_gamma   90.00
#
_symmetry.space_group_name_H-M   'P 1'
#
loop_
_entity.id
_entity.type
_entity.pdbx_description
1 polymer ?
#
loop_
_entity_poly.entity_id
_entity_poly.type
_entity_poly.pdbx_seq_one_letter_code
_entity_poly.pdbx_strand_id
1 'polypeptide(L)'
;MEIKMGANILLIIAASLVLVVSVAGEYGKLDTQSFQVAGKVLCQDCGQGWNQWVNGAKPIKGCKVSVTCMDDRNRVVHYASDLTDDAGDFDIVCNKFVNGKELKPKNCFLRLVSSPDPVCNIATNFAGGKSGVKLHRPAMLYRDIIKYVLGPFYYTTPMCDEPDTSSSAAEDGSDDNDDDAKQGNY
;
A
#
# COMPACT_ATOMS: atom_id res chain seq x y z
N MET A 1 4.54 30.10 -93.52
CA MET A 1 5.36 28.89 -93.25
C MET A 1 4.62 28.12 -92.19
N GLU A 2 3.97 27.02 -92.59
CA GLU A 2 3.24 26.14 -91.69
C GLU A 2 4.21 25.38 -90.78
N ILE A 3 3.89 25.27 -89.49
CA ILE A 3 4.52 24.30 -88.61
C ILE A 3 3.43 23.43 -88.00
N LYS A 4 3.66 22.14 -88.19
CA LYS A 4 2.78 20.99 -88.07
C LYS A 4 2.55 20.62 -86.60
N MET A 5 1.31 20.28 -86.28
CA MET A 5 0.90 19.70 -85.00
C MET A 5 1.47 18.27 -84.85
N GLY A 6 2.07 17.98 -83.70
CA GLY A 6 2.58 16.65 -83.32
C GLY A 6 2.16 16.33 -81.89
N ALA A 7 1.39 15.25 -81.76
CA ALA A 7 0.76 14.76 -80.53
C ALA A 7 1.75 14.23 -79.48
N ASN A 8 1.22 13.95 -78.28
CA ASN A 8 1.83 13.37 -77.06
C ASN A 8 2.33 14.46 -76.10
N ILE A 9 1.81 14.64 -74.89
CA ILE A 9 1.68 13.63 -73.84
C ILE A 9 0.48 13.97 -72.93
N LEU A 10 -0.29 12.94 -72.66
CA LEU A 10 -1.35 12.84 -71.68
C LEU A 10 -0.89 13.13 -70.23
N LEU A 11 -1.82 13.73 -69.47
CA LEU A 11 -2.08 13.54 -68.04
C LEU A 11 -1.04 14.09 -67.03
N ILE A 12 -1.54 14.32 -65.81
CA ILE A 12 -0.88 14.95 -64.64
C ILE A 12 -1.11 16.48 -64.70
N ILE A 13 -1.99 17.12 -63.93
CA ILE A 13 -2.16 17.07 -62.46
C ILE A 13 -3.64 17.38 -62.14
N ALA A 14 -4.48 16.36 -61.99
CA ALA A 14 -5.79 16.48 -61.36
C ALA A 14 -5.81 15.49 -60.20
N ALA A 15 -5.42 15.95 -59.01
CA ALA A 15 -5.82 15.42 -57.70
C ALA A 15 -5.01 16.13 -56.60
N SER A 16 -5.24 17.43 -56.43
CA SER A 16 -5.03 18.06 -55.13
C SER A 16 -6.17 17.63 -54.20
N LEU A 17 -6.21 16.35 -53.82
CA LEU A 17 -6.89 15.91 -52.61
C LEU A 17 -5.80 15.60 -51.60
N VAL A 18 -5.53 16.59 -50.75
CA VAL A 18 -4.76 16.41 -49.53
C VAL A 18 -5.50 15.35 -48.71
N LEU A 19 -5.00 14.12 -48.72
CA LEU A 19 -5.29 13.13 -47.70
C LEU A 19 -4.74 13.70 -46.39
N VAL A 20 -5.57 14.47 -45.68
CA VAL A 20 -5.43 14.60 -44.24
C VAL A 20 -5.73 13.21 -43.70
N VAL A 21 -4.70 12.38 -43.64
CA VAL A 21 -4.71 11.21 -42.76
C VAL A 21 -4.80 11.81 -41.38
N SER A 22 -6.03 11.91 -40.88
CA SER A 22 -6.27 11.95 -39.45
C SER A 22 -5.68 10.67 -38.91
N VAL A 23 -4.42 10.73 -38.50
CA VAL A 23 -3.92 9.85 -37.47
C VAL A 23 -4.78 10.18 -36.26
N ALA A 24 -5.91 9.50 -36.15
CA ALA A 24 -6.46 9.14 -34.87
C ALA A 24 -5.39 8.24 -34.25
N GLY A 25 -4.31 8.86 -33.77
CA GLY A 25 -3.45 8.24 -32.80
C GLY A 25 -4.39 7.84 -31.69
N GLU A 26 -4.57 6.54 -31.51
CA GLU A 26 -5.00 6.04 -30.22
C GLU A 26 -4.15 6.80 -29.21
N TYR A 27 -4.78 7.66 -28.41
CA TYR A 27 -4.19 8.10 -27.17
C TYR A 27 -4.02 6.80 -26.39
N GLY A 28 -2.86 6.18 -26.57
CA GLY A 28 -2.47 4.96 -25.91
C GLY A 28 -2.81 5.17 -24.46
N LYS A 29 -3.69 4.31 -23.96
CA LYS A 29 -4.02 4.22 -22.55
C LYS A 29 -2.70 4.30 -21.82
N LEU A 30 -2.53 5.34 -21.01
CA LEU A 30 -1.30 5.59 -20.26
C LEU A 30 -1.22 4.45 -19.23
N ASP A 31 -0.62 3.32 -19.65
CA ASP A 31 -0.55 2.08 -18.89
C ASP A 31 0.60 2.21 -17.92
N THR A 32 0.29 2.81 -16.77
CA THR A 32 1.12 2.74 -15.58
C THR A 32 1.45 1.27 -15.29
N GLN A 33 2.66 0.83 -15.64
CA GLN A 33 3.07 -0.58 -15.54
C GLN A 33 3.28 -1.05 -14.10
N SER A 34 3.27 -0.14 -13.13
CA SER A 34 3.51 -0.43 -11.72
C SER A 34 2.79 0.54 -10.80
N PHE A 35 2.46 0.11 -9.59
CA PHE A 35 2.02 1.00 -8.52
C PHE A 35 3.00 0.93 -7.34
N GLN A 36 3.11 2.02 -6.59
CA GLN A 36 3.98 2.15 -5.43
C GLN A 36 3.18 2.13 -4.14
N VAL A 37 3.74 1.51 -3.10
CA VAL A 37 3.20 1.53 -1.74
C VAL A 37 4.31 2.00 -0.81
N ALA A 38 4.12 3.18 -0.22
CA ALA A 38 5.10 3.81 0.64
C ALA A 38 4.52 4.13 2.01
N GLY A 39 5.40 4.25 3.00
CA GLY A 39 5.06 4.57 4.37
C GLY A 39 6.29 4.54 5.26
N LYS A 40 6.07 4.58 6.57
CA LYS A 40 7.11 4.62 7.58
C LYS A 40 6.87 3.59 8.68
N VAL A 41 7.94 3.06 9.26
CA VAL A 41 7.90 2.21 10.45
C VAL A 41 8.67 2.88 11.58
N LEU A 42 8.02 2.98 12.73
CA LEU A 42 8.50 3.68 13.91
C LEU A 42 8.43 2.79 15.15
N CYS A 43 9.20 3.12 16.17
CA CYS A 43 9.13 2.51 17.48
C CYS A 43 8.24 3.34 18.41
N GLN A 44 7.22 2.68 18.97
CA GLN A 44 6.40 3.22 20.03
C GLN A 44 7.15 3.15 21.37
N ASP A 45 7.22 4.27 22.08
CA ASP A 45 7.74 4.37 23.45
C ASP A 45 6.59 4.52 24.44
N CYS A 46 6.26 3.45 25.17
CA CYS A 46 5.18 3.47 26.16
C CYS A 46 5.61 3.96 27.54
N GLY A 47 6.88 4.35 27.72
CA GLY A 47 7.29 5.10 28.91
C GLY A 47 6.74 6.53 28.91
N GLN A 48 6.20 6.99 27.78
CA GLN A 48 5.72 8.35 27.58
C GLN A 48 4.22 8.37 27.26
N GLY A 49 3.55 9.48 27.59
CA GLY A 49 2.15 9.67 27.24
C GLY A 49 1.92 9.70 25.73
N TRP A 50 0.70 9.37 25.27
CA TRP A 50 0.33 9.30 23.85
C TRP A 50 0.87 10.45 22.98
N ASN A 51 0.68 11.68 23.42
CA ASN A 51 1.09 12.87 22.66
C ASN A 51 2.60 13.00 22.50
N GLN A 52 3.39 12.46 23.43
CA GLN A 52 4.85 12.57 23.38
C GLN A 52 5.44 11.57 22.40
N TRP A 53 5.07 10.30 22.50
CA TRP A 53 5.69 9.30 21.65
C TRP A 53 5.21 9.40 20.19
N VAL A 54 3.97 9.79 19.90
CA VAL A 54 3.51 9.96 18.49
C VAL A 54 4.32 11.03 17.75
N ASN A 55 4.78 12.07 18.45
CA ASN A 55 5.59 13.15 17.86
C ASN A 55 7.11 12.88 17.94
N GLY A 56 7.54 11.94 18.80
CA GLY A 56 8.95 11.64 19.05
C GLY A 56 9.36 10.21 18.70
N ALA A 57 8.48 9.43 18.05
CA ALA A 57 8.71 8.02 17.77
C ALA A 57 9.95 7.84 16.89
N LYS A 58 10.84 6.95 17.32
CA LYS A 58 12.12 6.73 16.65
C LYS A 58 11.90 5.88 15.39
N PRO A 59 12.43 6.28 14.23
CA PRO A 59 12.42 5.42 13.06
C PRO A 59 13.21 4.13 13.29
N ILE A 60 12.73 3.04 12.68
CA ILE A 60 13.42 1.75 12.74
C ILE A 60 13.95 1.42 11.34
N LYS A 61 15.27 1.31 11.21
CA LYS A 61 15.93 0.83 9.99
C LYS A 61 15.80 -0.69 9.88
N GLY A 62 15.58 -1.19 8.66
CA GLY A 62 15.63 -2.61 8.35
C GLY A 62 14.38 -3.39 8.75
N CYS A 63 13.29 -2.72 9.14
CA CYS A 63 12.00 -3.37 9.33
C CYS A 63 11.52 -3.93 8.00
N LYS A 64 11.13 -5.20 8.00
CA LYS A 64 10.53 -5.86 6.84
C LYS A 64 9.04 -5.59 6.82
N VAL A 65 8.58 -5.06 5.70
CA VAL A 65 7.16 -4.90 5.37
C VAL A 65 6.83 -5.71 4.12
N SER A 66 5.55 -6.05 3.92
CA SER A 66 5.12 -6.79 2.74
C SER A 66 3.80 -6.30 2.17
N VAL A 67 3.72 -6.27 0.85
CA VAL A 67 2.47 -6.18 0.09
C VAL A 67 2.08 -7.58 -0.36
N THR A 68 0.87 -7.99 -0.01
CA THR A 68 0.26 -9.23 -0.50
C THR A 68 -0.93 -8.87 -1.36
N CYS A 69 -0.97 -9.36 -2.59
CA CYS A 69 -2.08 -9.16 -3.51
C CYS A 69 -2.86 -10.45 -3.71
N MET A 70 -4.19 -10.34 -3.68
CA MET A 70 -5.11 -11.44 -3.91
C MET A 70 -5.84 -11.32 -5.24
N ASP A 71 -6.22 -12.45 -5.82
CA ASP A 71 -7.22 -12.47 -6.89
C ASP A 71 -8.65 -12.34 -6.34
N ASP A 72 -9.63 -12.27 -7.24
CA ASP A 72 -11.04 -12.15 -6.88
C ASP A 72 -11.59 -13.41 -6.16
N ARG A 73 -10.79 -14.48 -6.02
CA ARG A 73 -11.09 -15.70 -5.26
C ARG A 73 -10.32 -15.77 -3.95
N ASN A 74 -9.74 -14.66 -3.48
CA ASN A 74 -8.94 -14.54 -2.26
C ASN A 74 -7.70 -15.45 -2.22
N ARG A 75 -7.14 -15.80 -3.38
CA ARG A 75 -5.87 -16.54 -3.46
C ARG A 75 -4.73 -15.55 -3.62
N VAL A 76 -3.63 -15.76 -2.91
CA VAL A 76 -2.43 -14.94 -3.07
C VAL A 76 -1.87 -15.13 -4.49
N VAL A 77 -1.73 -14.04 -5.23
CA VAL A 77 -1.19 -14.02 -6.59
C VAL A 77 0.13 -13.29 -6.71
N HIS A 78 0.44 -12.42 -5.75
CA HIS A 78 1.70 -11.71 -5.70
C HIS A 78 2.07 -11.35 -4.25
N TYR A 79 3.36 -11.38 -3.99
CA TYR A 79 3.99 -10.98 -2.74
C TYR A 79 5.21 -10.15 -3.09
N ALA A 80 5.33 -8.98 -2.48
CA ALA A 80 6.50 -8.12 -2.54
C ALA A 80 6.84 -7.66 -1.11
N SER A 81 8.12 -7.42 -0.86
CA SER A 81 8.59 -6.93 0.43
C SER A 81 9.73 -5.96 0.26
N ASP A 82 9.88 -5.07 1.23
CA ASP A 82 10.98 -4.12 1.30
C ASP A 82 11.46 -4.00 2.74
N LEU A 83 12.64 -3.41 2.91
CA LEU A 83 13.24 -3.09 4.19
C LEU A 83 13.23 -1.57 4.36
N THR A 84 12.91 -1.10 5.56
CA THR A 84 12.97 0.33 5.83
C THR A 84 14.39 0.89 5.83
N ASP A 85 14.54 2.14 5.39
CA ASP A 85 15.80 2.87 5.40
C ASP A 85 16.14 3.49 6.77
N ASP A 86 17.19 4.32 6.84
CA ASP A 86 17.62 5.01 8.07
C ASP A 86 16.56 5.96 8.65
N ALA A 87 15.65 6.47 7.83
CA ALA A 87 14.53 7.31 8.24
C ALA A 87 13.28 6.49 8.57
N GLY A 88 13.37 5.16 8.53
CA GLY A 88 12.27 4.23 8.73
C GLY A 88 11.30 4.16 7.55
N ASP A 89 11.64 4.76 6.41
CA ASP A 89 10.80 4.79 5.22
C ASP A 89 10.94 3.52 4.40
N PHE A 90 9.85 3.08 3.77
CA PHE A 90 9.84 2.01 2.76
C PHE A 90 9.12 2.48 1.50
N ASP A 91 9.46 1.90 0.35
CA ASP A 91 8.80 2.17 -0.93
C ASP A 91 8.78 0.92 -1.82
N ILE A 92 7.66 0.18 -1.76
CA ILE A 92 7.49 -1.06 -2.51
C ILE A 92 6.92 -0.74 -3.89
N VAL A 93 7.66 -1.09 -4.94
CA VAL A 93 7.18 -1.07 -6.33
C VAL A 93 6.55 -2.41 -6.68
N CYS A 94 5.27 -2.40 -7.02
CA CYS A 94 4.53 -3.58 -7.48
C CYS A 94 4.23 -3.47 -8.97
N ASN A 95 4.66 -4.45 -9.76
CA ASN A 95 4.28 -4.55 -11.17
C ASN A 95 2.79 -4.81 -11.30
N LYS A 96 2.12 -4.04 -12.17
CA LYS A 96 0.68 -4.17 -12.43
C LYS A 96 0.34 -5.50 -13.09
N PHE A 97 1.28 -6.13 -13.79
CA PHE A 97 1.09 -7.44 -14.41
C PHE A 97 2.11 -8.44 -13.88
N VAL A 98 1.62 -9.58 -13.39
CA VAL A 98 2.45 -10.70 -12.95
C VAL A 98 1.96 -11.95 -13.67
N ASN A 99 2.84 -12.57 -14.47
CA ASN A 99 2.51 -13.76 -15.28
C ASN A 99 1.27 -13.55 -16.18
N GLY A 100 1.15 -12.37 -16.80
CA GLY A 100 0.02 -12.02 -17.67
C GLY A 100 -1.30 -11.72 -16.94
N LYS A 101 -1.33 -11.75 -15.61
CA LYS A 101 -2.50 -11.38 -14.81
C LYS A 101 -2.34 -9.98 -14.24
N GLU A 102 -3.38 -9.16 -14.40
CA GLU A 102 -3.44 -7.83 -13.81
C GLU A 102 -3.63 -7.93 -12.28
N LEU A 103 -2.75 -7.26 -11.54
CA LEU A 103 -2.91 -6.99 -10.12
C LEU A 103 -3.82 -5.79 -9.94
N LYS A 104 -4.89 -5.97 -9.16
CA LYS A 104 -5.78 -4.89 -8.75
C LYS A 104 -5.29 -4.36 -7.40
N PRO A 105 -4.78 -3.11 -7.29
CA PRO A 105 -4.27 -2.59 -6.02
C PRO A 105 -5.27 -2.69 -4.86
N LYS A 106 -6.58 -2.53 -5.14
CA LYS A 106 -7.66 -2.69 -4.16
C LYS A 106 -7.76 -4.08 -3.52
N ASN A 107 -7.21 -5.11 -4.16
CA ASN A 107 -7.13 -6.49 -3.66
C ASN A 107 -5.76 -6.77 -3.00
N CYS A 108 -4.91 -5.75 -2.88
CA CYS A 108 -3.64 -5.83 -2.18
C CYS A 108 -3.76 -5.17 -0.80
N PHE A 109 -2.95 -5.67 0.13
CA PHE A 109 -2.80 -5.07 1.44
C PHE A 109 -1.33 -5.10 1.88
N LEU A 110 -0.94 -4.10 2.66
CA LEU A 110 0.39 -4.02 3.25
C LEU A 110 0.34 -4.41 4.73
N ARG A 111 1.33 -5.16 5.22
CA ARG A 111 1.49 -5.49 6.64
C ARG A 111 2.95 -5.45 7.09
N LEU A 112 3.15 -5.26 8.39
CA LEU A 112 4.42 -5.50 9.07
C LEU A 112 4.77 -6.99 9.02
N VAL A 113 6.06 -7.31 8.89
CA VAL A 113 6.57 -8.69 8.87
C VAL A 113 7.53 -8.92 10.02
N SER A 114 8.57 -8.11 10.15
CA SER A 114 9.56 -8.23 11.24
C SER A 114 10.30 -6.92 11.50
N SER A 115 10.69 -6.70 12.75
CA SER A 115 11.63 -5.65 13.15
C SER A 115 12.99 -6.27 13.46
N PRO A 116 14.11 -5.65 13.04
CA PRO A 116 15.45 -6.08 13.43
C PRO A 116 15.88 -5.50 14.80
N ASP A 117 15.13 -4.55 15.36
CA ASP A 117 15.45 -3.94 16.65
C ASP A 117 15.26 -4.98 17.78
N PRO A 118 16.26 -5.23 18.63
CA PRO A 118 16.16 -6.27 19.66
C PRO A 118 15.16 -5.91 20.78
N VAL A 119 14.82 -4.63 20.95
CA VAL A 119 13.92 -4.14 22.00
C VAL A 119 12.56 -3.77 21.42
N CYS A 120 12.51 -3.19 20.22
CA CYS A 120 11.30 -2.71 19.58
C CYS A 120 10.87 -3.63 18.43
N ASN A 121 10.43 -4.84 18.79
CA ASN A 121 10.11 -5.92 17.84
C ASN A 121 8.72 -6.55 17.99
N ILE A 122 7.88 -6.03 18.88
CA ILE A 122 6.50 -6.49 18.99
C ILE A 122 5.64 -5.70 18.01
N ALA A 123 5.10 -6.36 16.98
CA ALA A 123 4.27 -5.71 15.98
C ALA A 123 2.94 -5.26 16.58
N THR A 124 2.63 -3.96 16.47
CA THR A 124 1.33 -3.41 16.91
C THR A 124 0.31 -3.43 15.79
N ASN A 125 -0.96 -3.27 16.13
CA ASN A 125 -2.01 -3.03 15.14
C ASN A 125 -2.33 -1.55 14.92
N PHE A 126 -1.47 -0.62 15.37
CA PHE A 126 -1.64 0.79 15.04
C PHE A 126 -1.60 0.98 13.52
N ALA A 127 -2.54 1.81 13.03
CA ALA A 127 -2.81 1.99 11.60
C ALA A 127 -3.06 0.67 10.82
N GLY A 128 -3.34 -0.46 11.49
CA GLY A 128 -3.51 -1.76 10.87
C GLY A 128 -2.20 -2.50 10.54
N GLY A 129 -1.08 -2.15 11.18
CA GLY A 129 0.24 -2.74 10.88
C GLY A 129 0.30 -4.28 10.95
N LYS A 130 -0.24 -4.87 12.02
CA LYS A 130 -0.26 -6.33 12.25
C LYS A 130 -1.32 -7.04 11.38
N SER A 131 -2.54 -6.51 11.30
CA SER A 131 -3.64 -7.12 10.52
C SER A 131 -3.51 -6.90 9.01
N GLY A 132 -2.83 -5.84 8.61
CA GLY A 132 -2.68 -5.38 7.24
C GLY A 132 -3.68 -4.30 6.83
N VAL A 133 -3.28 -3.45 5.89
CA VAL A 133 -4.03 -2.28 5.38
C VAL A 133 -4.27 -2.41 3.89
N LYS A 134 -5.53 -2.33 3.48
CA LYS A 134 -5.93 -2.35 2.07
C LYS A 134 -5.60 -1.04 1.35
N LEU A 135 -5.18 -1.13 0.09
CA LEU A 135 -4.84 0.03 -0.73
C LEU A 135 -6.10 0.64 -1.37
N HIS A 136 -6.82 1.47 -0.62
CA HIS A 136 -8.11 1.99 -1.07
C HIS A 136 -8.03 3.21 -1.99
N ARG A 137 -7.25 4.23 -1.62
CA ARG A 137 -7.13 5.48 -2.39
C ARG A 137 -5.66 5.82 -2.61
N PRO A 138 -5.25 6.10 -3.87
CA PRO A 138 -3.92 6.60 -4.13
C PRO A 138 -3.79 8.02 -3.54
N ALA A 139 -2.64 8.30 -2.92
CA ALA A 139 -2.31 9.62 -2.43
C ALA A 139 -1.77 10.51 -3.56
N MET A 140 -1.15 9.90 -4.56
CA MET A 140 -0.60 10.61 -5.72
C MET A 140 -0.94 9.85 -7.00
N LEU A 141 -1.43 10.60 -7.98
CA LEU A 141 -1.65 10.19 -9.36
C LEU A 141 -0.94 11.22 -10.24
N TYR A 142 0.22 10.85 -10.79
CA TYR A 142 0.95 11.75 -11.68
C TYR A 142 1.49 10.98 -12.89
N ARG A 143 1.05 11.37 -14.09
CA ARG A 143 1.34 10.63 -15.34
C ARG A 143 1.07 9.13 -15.13
N ASP A 144 2.12 8.32 -15.25
CA ASP A 144 2.12 6.87 -15.10
C ASP A 144 2.54 6.38 -13.72
N ILE A 145 2.30 7.17 -12.68
CA ILE A 145 2.69 6.81 -11.32
C ILE A 145 1.45 6.86 -10.44
N ILE A 146 1.07 5.69 -9.93
CA ILE A 146 0.06 5.51 -8.89
C ILE A 146 0.80 5.20 -7.59
N LYS A 147 0.72 6.09 -6.61
CA LYS A 147 1.37 5.91 -5.30
C LYS A 147 0.35 5.91 -4.17
N TYR A 148 0.38 4.86 -3.37
CA TYR A 148 -0.36 4.73 -2.13
C TYR A 148 0.58 5.07 -0.98
N VAL A 149 0.28 6.16 -0.27
CA VAL A 149 1.04 6.56 0.93
C VAL A 149 0.22 6.18 2.15
N LEU A 150 0.74 5.28 2.97
CA LEU A 150 0.11 4.79 4.18
C LEU A 150 0.58 5.61 5.39
N GLY A 151 -0.23 5.62 6.45
CA GLY A 151 0.19 6.17 7.73
C GLY A 151 1.37 5.38 8.33
N PRO A 152 2.06 5.95 9.34
CA PRO A 152 3.15 5.26 10.02
C PRO A 152 2.64 4.00 10.74
N PHE A 153 3.43 2.94 10.67
CA PHE A 153 3.24 1.71 11.42
C PHE A 153 4.19 1.65 12.61
N TYR A 154 3.81 0.88 13.62
CA TYR A 154 4.54 0.86 14.87
C TYR A 154 4.89 -0.55 15.30
N TYR A 155 6.15 -0.73 15.66
CA TYR A 155 6.57 -1.77 16.59
C TYR A 155 6.61 -1.17 18.00
N THR A 156 6.57 -2.05 19.00
CA THR A 156 6.61 -1.66 20.39
C THR A 156 7.55 -2.54 21.19
N THR A 157 7.78 -2.14 22.43
CA THR A 157 8.59 -2.88 23.40
C THR A 157 7.72 -3.83 24.23
N PRO A 158 8.29 -4.87 24.86
CA PRO A 158 7.55 -5.77 25.76
C PRO A 158 6.81 -5.08 26.91
N MET A 159 7.22 -3.87 27.32
CA MET A 159 6.48 -3.12 28.35
C MET A 159 5.07 -2.73 27.93
N CYS A 160 4.79 -2.74 26.63
CA CYS A 160 3.52 -2.28 26.06
C CYS A 160 2.58 -3.42 25.69
N ASP A 161 3.07 -4.65 25.71
CA ASP A 161 2.26 -5.83 25.44
C ASP A 161 1.58 -6.22 26.76
N GLU A 162 0.25 -6.19 26.81
CA GLU A 162 -0.46 -6.66 27.99
C GLU A 162 -0.16 -8.15 28.16
N PRO A 163 0.21 -8.61 29.37
CA PRO A 163 0.45 -10.03 29.59
C PRO A 163 -0.85 -10.81 29.36
N ASP A 164 -0.77 -11.89 28.60
CA ASP A 164 -1.90 -12.80 28.36
C ASP A 164 -2.34 -13.46 29.69
N THR A 165 -3.37 -12.90 30.34
CA THR A 165 -3.93 -13.44 31.59
C THR A 165 -4.91 -14.59 31.37
N SER A 166 -5.12 -15.03 30.13
CA SER A 166 -6.09 -16.08 29.78
C SER A 166 -5.67 -17.49 30.17
N SER A 167 -4.43 -17.71 30.65
CA SER A 167 -3.95 -19.03 31.06
C SER A 167 -3.79 -19.21 32.58
N SER A 168 -4.15 -18.22 33.40
CA SER A 168 -3.95 -18.27 34.86
C SER A 168 -5.22 -18.05 35.69
N ALA A 169 -6.41 -18.17 35.09
CA ALA A 169 -7.70 -18.00 35.79
C ALA A 169 -8.38 -19.33 36.19
N ALA A 170 -7.66 -20.45 36.16
CA ALA A 170 -8.11 -21.68 36.80
C ALA A 170 -7.14 -22.00 37.94
N GLU A 171 -7.67 -22.14 39.15
CA GLU A 171 -6.96 -22.35 40.42
C GLU A 171 -6.52 -21.07 41.15
N ASP A 172 -7.48 -20.33 41.71
CA ASP A 172 -7.60 -20.29 43.17
C ASP A 172 -9.02 -19.89 43.57
N GLY A 173 -9.65 -20.71 44.38
CA GLY A 173 -10.96 -20.43 44.96
C GLY A 173 -10.79 -20.17 46.44
N SER A 174 -11.37 -19.09 46.93
CA SER A 174 -11.84 -19.03 48.30
C SER A 174 -12.95 -18.00 48.43
N ASP A 175 -14.06 -18.51 48.92
CA ASP A 175 -15.22 -17.87 49.51
C ASP A 175 -14.94 -16.55 50.22
N ASP A 176 -15.85 -15.59 50.05
CA ASP A 176 -16.41 -14.84 51.19
C ASP A 176 -17.87 -14.47 50.86
N ASN A 177 -18.77 -15.10 51.61
CA ASN A 177 -20.16 -14.67 51.73
C ASN A 177 -20.19 -13.42 52.59
N ASP A 178 -20.90 -12.39 52.15
CA ASP A 178 -21.55 -11.46 53.08
C ASP A 178 -22.87 -10.97 52.45
N ASP A 179 -23.95 -11.51 53.01
CA ASP A 179 -25.29 -10.95 52.95
C ASP A 179 -25.29 -9.59 53.69
N ASP A 180 -25.75 -8.52 53.05
CA ASP A 180 -26.66 -7.61 53.74
C ASP A 180 -27.45 -6.70 52.79
N ALA A 181 -28.76 -6.71 53.02
CA ALA A 181 -29.75 -5.95 52.30
C ALA A 181 -29.71 -4.45 52.65
N LYS A 182 -30.01 -3.59 51.66
CA LYS A 182 -31.03 -2.52 51.77
C LYS A 182 -31.23 -1.71 50.48
N GLN A 183 -32.44 -1.83 49.95
CA GLN A 183 -33.33 -0.81 49.38
C GLN A 183 -32.77 0.59 49.03
N GLY A 184 -33.11 1.07 47.82
CA GLY A 184 -33.24 2.51 47.55
C GLY A 184 -33.23 2.92 46.08
N ASN A 185 -34.42 3.17 45.52
CA ASN A 185 -34.67 3.86 44.25
C ASN A 185 -33.95 5.23 44.16
N TYR A 186 -33.41 5.57 42.98
CA TYR A 186 -33.94 6.59 42.07
C TYR A 186 -33.26 6.50 40.69
#